data_AF-A0A960C023-F1
#
_entry.id   AF-A0A960C023-F1
#
_cell.length_a   1.000
_cell.length_b   1.000
_cell.length_c   1.000
_cell.angle_alpha   90.00
_cell.angle_beta   90.00
_cell.angle_gamma   90.00
#
_symmetry.space_group_name_H-M   'P 1'
#
loop_
_entity.id
_entity.type
_entity.pdbx_description
1 polymer ?
#
loop_
_entity_poly.entity_id
_entity_poly.type
_entity_poly.pdbx_seq_one_letter_code
_entity_poly.pdbx_strand_id
1 'polypeptide(L)'
;MIQVCSRCGTRWNVRDRQRVWCPRCQGRLLAPSGPPAPMATTRPPAHPSPAQRNVSRLPTGFRWIAVRPGPPPPPRRRRRPLGPTPRYRAVPRWGLIDAVAPTRPAEARSAVGVPDSAVHATVLASAGVFALAAAAHGLRYILLLVNRNSLLPPLVADAALLMGVMAGLAAIAAMIATMAVTTAWLIGRRAQTFRRRGHDDPRPEWTLWAGCMTPLANLVWAPVFVIELARIEKADTRIGGRITAWWIAWIASALLAVWTTWTSSATEPQAVADNTVAAILAYLIGALALLLLWRVIDGFINRPVRHSGPAHRWVVIAEPAPVATPPARAGSAESTDAEPGNSDVVESRDPEPAA
;
A
#
# COMPACT_ATOMS: atom_id res chain seq x y z
N MET A 1 45.47 -6.76 -22.75
CA MET A 1 45.49 -5.39 -22.18
C MET A 1 45.64 -5.53 -20.66
N ILE A 2 46.42 -4.71 -19.96
CA ILE A 2 46.59 -4.87 -18.50
C ILE A 2 45.70 -3.88 -17.75
N GLN A 3 44.88 -4.37 -16.82
CA GLN A 3 44.13 -3.55 -15.86
C GLN A 3 44.73 -3.68 -14.46
N VAL A 4 44.73 -2.60 -13.68
CA VAL A 4 45.22 -2.57 -12.29
C VAL A 4 44.05 -2.42 -11.34
N CYS A 5 44.03 -3.18 -10.24
CA CYS A 5 43.00 -2.99 -9.21
C CYS A 5 43.33 -1.79 -8.31
N SER A 6 42.37 -0.87 -8.16
CA SER A 6 42.50 0.31 -7.30
C SER A 6 42.68 -0.01 -5.81
N ARG A 7 42.21 -1.19 -5.34
CA ARG A 7 42.23 -1.58 -3.92
C ARG A 7 43.46 -2.40 -3.50
N CYS A 8 44.07 -3.15 -4.42
CA CYS A 8 45.14 -4.10 -4.08
C CYS A 8 46.34 -4.10 -5.04
N GLY A 9 46.44 -3.13 -5.95
CA GLY A 9 47.55 -2.97 -6.91
C GLY A 9 47.74 -4.11 -7.92
N THR A 10 46.97 -5.21 -7.80
CA THR A 10 47.20 -6.43 -8.58
C THR A 10 46.89 -6.17 -10.05
N ARG A 11 47.86 -6.54 -10.91
CA ARG A 11 47.82 -6.34 -12.36
C ARG A 11 47.24 -7.58 -13.04
N TRP A 12 46.14 -7.42 -13.77
CA TRP A 12 45.45 -8.50 -14.45
C TRP A 12 45.61 -8.39 -15.97
N ASN A 13 45.99 -9.49 -16.63
CA ASN A 13 46.02 -9.55 -18.09
C ASN A 13 44.61 -9.83 -18.62
N VAL A 14 43.98 -8.80 -19.15
CA VAL A 14 42.62 -8.81 -19.67
C VAL A 14 42.67 -8.87 -21.20
N ARG A 15 42.35 -10.05 -21.75
CA ARG A 15 42.38 -10.32 -23.19
C ARG A 15 41.02 -10.09 -23.85
N ASP A 16 40.00 -10.86 -23.45
CA ASP A 16 38.82 -11.07 -24.30
C ASP A 16 37.60 -10.20 -23.95
N ARG A 17 37.52 -9.72 -22.70
CA ARG A 17 36.49 -8.81 -22.18
C ARG A 17 37.06 -7.96 -21.05
N GLN A 18 36.83 -6.65 -21.07
CA GLN A 18 37.09 -5.77 -19.92
C GLN A 18 36.40 -6.32 -18.66
N ARG A 19 37.08 -6.26 -17.51
CA ARG A 19 36.51 -6.66 -16.21
C ARG A 19 36.38 -5.43 -15.33
N VAL A 20 35.23 -5.26 -14.68
CA VAL A 20 34.96 -4.15 -13.76
C VAL A 20 35.55 -4.40 -12.37
N TRP A 21 35.62 -5.68 -11.96
CA TRP A 21 35.96 -6.09 -10.59
C TRP A 21 37.16 -7.04 -10.56
N CYS A 22 38.03 -6.84 -9.57
CA CYS A 22 39.20 -7.69 -9.30
C CYS A 22 38.78 -8.97 -8.59
N PRO A 23 39.06 -10.17 -9.13
CA PRO A 23 38.61 -11.43 -8.52
C PRO A 23 39.30 -11.76 -7.19
N ARG A 24 40.41 -11.10 -6.83
CA ARG A 24 41.13 -11.32 -5.56
C ARG A 24 40.57 -10.54 -4.36
N CYS A 25 39.96 -9.38 -4.58
CA CYS A 25 39.56 -8.47 -3.49
C CYS A 25 38.27 -7.67 -3.73
N GLN A 26 37.57 -7.97 -4.83
CA GLN A 26 36.38 -7.26 -5.33
C GLN A 26 36.54 -5.74 -5.50
N GLY A 27 37.77 -5.21 -5.49
CA GLY A 27 38.04 -3.81 -5.81
C GLY A 27 37.89 -3.51 -7.30
N ARG A 28 37.50 -2.27 -7.64
CA ARG A 28 37.33 -1.83 -9.04
C ARG A 28 38.65 -1.97 -9.81
N LEU A 29 38.58 -2.51 -11.02
CA LEU A 29 39.68 -2.50 -11.97
C LEU A 29 39.66 -1.18 -12.74
N LEU A 30 40.78 -0.47 -12.75
CA LEU A 30 40.93 0.77 -13.48
C LEU A 30 40.85 0.51 -14.99
N ALA A 31 40.33 1.49 -15.73
CA ALA A 31 40.35 1.47 -17.19
C ALA A 31 41.82 1.46 -17.66
N PRO A 32 42.19 0.63 -18.65
CA PRO A 32 43.55 0.61 -19.16
C PRO A 32 43.80 1.88 -19.99
N SER A 33 44.66 2.75 -19.49
CA SER A 33 45.09 3.97 -20.19
C SER A 33 45.81 3.61 -21.48
N GLY A 34 45.16 3.84 -22.63
CA GLY A 34 45.83 3.88 -23.92
C GLY A 34 46.72 5.13 -24.05
N PRO A 35 47.59 5.21 -25.08
CA PRO A 35 48.21 6.47 -25.44
C PRO A 35 47.12 7.51 -25.80
N PRO A 36 47.36 8.81 -25.59
CA PRO A 36 46.46 9.85 -26.07
C PRO A 36 46.31 9.73 -27.59
N ALA A 37 45.08 9.88 -28.09
CA ALA A 37 44.84 9.93 -29.54
C ALA A 37 45.55 11.17 -30.12
N PRO A 38 46.22 11.07 -31.29
CA PRO A 38 46.83 12.23 -31.93
C PRO A 38 45.73 13.23 -32.31
N MET A 39 45.89 14.49 -31.91
CA MET A 39 45.02 15.56 -32.41
C MET A 39 45.20 15.70 -33.91
N ALA A 40 44.08 15.69 -34.65
CA ALA A 40 44.10 15.89 -36.10
C ALA A 40 44.32 17.38 -36.42
N THR A 41 45.57 17.81 -36.50
CA THR A 41 45.94 19.15 -36.97
C THR A 41 45.92 19.22 -38.49
N THR A 42 44.94 19.93 -39.05
CA THR A 42 44.66 19.97 -40.49
C THR A 42 45.66 20.83 -41.28
N ARG A 43 46.89 20.33 -41.52
CA ARG A 43 47.82 20.92 -42.50
C ARG A 43 48.83 19.89 -43.03
N PRO A 44 48.98 19.73 -44.36
CA PRO A 44 50.02 18.87 -44.93
C PRO A 44 51.38 19.60 -45.02
N PRO A 45 52.49 18.99 -44.58
CA PRO A 45 53.84 19.37 -45.01
C PRO A 45 54.21 18.66 -46.32
N ALA A 46 55.04 19.29 -47.14
CA ALA A 46 55.53 18.73 -48.40
C ALA A 46 56.91 18.06 -48.26
N HIS A 47 57.29 17.30 -49.30
CA HIS A 47 58.55 16.57 -49.52
C HIS A 47 58.81 15.30 -48.67
N PRO A 48 59.29 14.21 -49.30
CA PRO A 48 59.73 13.01 -48.60
C PRO A 48 61.16 13.18 -48.07
N SER A 49 61.38 12.80 -46.80
CA SER A 49 62.72 12.58 -46.24
C SER A 49 62.98 11.07 -46.08
N PRO A 50 64.25 10.61 -46.16
CA PRO A 50 64.56 9.18 -46.15
C PRO A 50 64.21 8.50 -44.83
N ALA A 51 63.85 7.22 -44.91
CA ALA A 51 63.34 6.44 -43.78
C ALA A 51 64.42 6.14 -42.72
N GLN A 52 64.64 7.08 -41.80
CA GLN A 52 65.27 6.77 -40.52
C GLN A 52 64.44 5.68 -39.82
N ARG A 53 65.12 4.63 -39.34
CA ARG A 53 64.47 3.56 -38.56
C ARG A 53 63.97 4.13 -37.25
N ASN A 54 62.66 4.40 -37.18
CA ASN A 54 61.96 4.81 -35.98
C ASN A 54 62.01 3.72 -34.91
N VAL A 55 63.13 3.67 -34.17
CA VAL A 55 63.23 2.98 -32.88
C VAL A 55 62.33 3.75 -31.93
N SER A 56 61.09 3.28 -31.79
CA SER A 56 60.05 3.91 -30.99
C SER A 56 60.44 3.91 -29.51
N ARG A 57 61.08 5.00 -29.07
CA ARG A 57 61.31 5.28 -27.64
C ARG A 57 59.95 5.32 -26.96
N LEU A 58 59.70 4.38 -26.05
CA LEU A 58 58.47 4.36 -25.28
C LEU A 58 58.38 5.57 -24.36
N PRO A 59 57.16 6.06 -24.03
CA PRO A 59 56.99 7.05 -22.98
C PRO A 59 57.60 6.58 -21.67
N THR A 60 58.24 7.50 -20.94
CA THR A 60 58.88 7.24 -19.65
C THR A 60 57.87 6.67 -18.64
N GLY A 61 58.23 5.57 -17.98
CA GLY A 61 57.37 4.86 -17.02
C GLY A 61 56.79 3.54 -17.52
N PHE A 62 56.83 3.25 -18.82
CA PHE A 62 56.35 1.99 -19.39
C PHE A 62 57.47 0.96 -19.56
N ARG A 63 57.40 -0.16 -18.80
CA ARG A 63 58.30 -1.32 -18.95
C ARG A 63 57.64 -2.38 -19.83
N TRP A 64 58.29 -2.75 -20.95
CA TRP A 64 57.91 -3.94 -21.71
C TRP A 64 58.05 -5.19 -20.85
N ILE A 65 57.05 -6.07 -20.92
CA ILE A 65 57.08 -7.41 -20.33
C ILE A 65 56.60 -8.39 -21.39
N ALA A 66 57.50 -9.24 -21.86
CA ALA A 66 57.17 -10.32 -22.80
C ALA A 66 56.43 -11.44 -22.06
N VAL A 67 55.09 -11.34 -22.00
CA VAL A 67 54.25 -12.39 -21.42
C VAL A 67 54.05 -13.49 -22.45
N ARG A 68 54.48 -14.72 -22.15
CA ARG A 68 54.26 -15.91 -22.99
C ARG A 68 52.78 -15.97 -23.43
N PRO A 69 52.47 -16.18 -24.72
CA PRO A 69 51.08 -16.30 -25.15
C PRO A 69 50.37 -17.44 -24.40
N GLY A 70 49.47 -17.10 -23.48
CA GLY A 70 48.50 -18.06 -22.95
C GLY A 70 47.65 -18.64 -24.09
N PRO A 71 47.02 -19.80 -23.88
CA PRO A 71 46.38 -20.59 -24.95
C PRO A 71 45.39 -19.78 -25.79
N PRO A 72 45.17 -20.16 -27.06
CA PRO A 72 44.25 -19.47 -27.94
C PRO A 72 42.83 -19.46 -27.34
N PRO A 73 42.06 -18.38 -27.50
CA PRO A 73 40.69 -18.32 -27.01
C PRO A 73 39.87 -19.44 -27.68
N PRO A 74 38.96 -20.11 -26.95
CA PRO A 74 38.19 -21.22 -27.50
C PRO A 74 37.40 -20.76 -28.74
N PRO A 75 37.35 -21.58 -29.80
CA PRO A 75 36.70 -21.18 -31.05
C PRO A 75 35.25 -20.81 -30.78
N ARG A 76 34.85 -19.60 -31.20
CA ARG A 76 33.46 -19.13 -31.07
C ARG A 76 32.55 -20.14 -31.75
N ARG A 77 31.67 -20.81 -30.99
CA ARG A 77 30.66 -21.73 -31.53
C ARG A 77 29.95 -21.03 -32.69
N ARG A 78 30.09 -21.57 -33.91
CA ARG A 78 29.37 -21.06 -35.08
C ARG A 78 27.88 -21.09 -34.73
N ARG A 79 27.20 -19.94 -34.81
CA ARG A 79 25.74 -19.92 -34.68
C ARG A 79 25.18 -20.78 -35.81
N ARG A 80 24.44 -21.84 -35.46
CA ARG A 80 23.68 -22.62 -36.44
C ARG A 80 22.76 -21.62 -37.16
N PRO A 81 22.66 -21.63 -38.51
CA PRO A 81 21.76 -20.72 -39.19
C PRO A 81 20.36 -20.92 -38.65
N LEU A 82 19.69 -19.82 -38.32
CA LEU A 82 18.25 -19.86 -38.08
C LEU A 82 17.59 -20.32 -39.38
N GLY A 83 16.60 -21.20 -39.28
CA GLY A 83 15.90 -21.71 -40.46
C GLY A 83 15.19 -20.60 -41.24
N PRO A 84 14.66 -20.90 -42.45
CA PRO A 84 13.86 -19.94 -43.19
C PRO A 84 12.72 -19.40 -42.32
N THR A 85 12.51 -18.08 -42.34
CA THR A 85 11.45 -17.41 -41.58
C THR A 85 10.09 -18.06 -41.90
N PRO A 86 9.34 -18.57 -40.90
CA PRO A 86 8.09 -19.28 -41.14
C PRO A 86 7.09 -18.46 -41.97
N ARG A 87 6.66 -19.01 -43.10
CA ARG A 87 5.64 -18.40 -43.97
C ARG A 87 4.26 -18.90 -43.57
N TYR A 88 3.56 -18.12 -42.75
CA TYR A 88 2.16 -18.37 -42.42
C TYR A 88 1.24 -17.83 -43.54
N ARG A 89 0.17 -18.55 -43.87
CA ARG A 89 -0.84 -18.12 -44.86
C ARG A 89 -1.73 -16.96 -44.37
N ALA A 90 -1.73 -16.68 -43.07
CA ALA A 90 -2.44 -15.59 -42.43
C ALA A 90 -1.59 -15.02 -41.29
N VAL A 91 -1.90 -13.81 -40.83
CA VAL A 91 -1.19 -13.17 -39.71
C VAL A 91 -1.39 -14.01 -38.43
N PRO A 92 -0.31 -14.47 -37.77
CA PRO A 92 -0.42 -15.32 -36.60
C PRO A 92 -1.06 -14.59 -35.41
N ARG A 93 -2.12 -15.18 -34.83
CA ARG A 93 -2.84 -14.65 -33.65
C ARG A 93 -2.28 -15.14 -32.31
N TRP A 94 -1.10 -15.78 -32.27
CA TRP A 94 -0.46 -16.28 -31.04
C TRP A 94 0.34 -15.23 -30.25
N GLY A 95 0.22 -13.94 -30.60
CA GLY A 95 0.68 -12.85 -29.73
C GLY A 95 -0.15 -12.76 -28.44
N LEU A 96 0.33 -11.98 -27.47
CA LEU A 96 -0.45 -11.65 -26.28
C LEU A 96 -1.61 -10.72 -26.69
N ILE A 97 -2.76 -11.30 -27.04
CA ILE A 97 -3.98 -10.56 -27.30
C ILE A 97 -4.47 -10.01 -25.96
N ASP A 98 -4.18 -8.73 -25.74
CA ASP A 98 -4.67 -7.95 -24.60
C ASP A 98 -6.16 -7.65 -24.79
N ALA A 99 -6.96 -8.70 -24.60
CA ALA A 99 -8.40 -8.66 -24.74
C ALA A 99 -9.00 -7.82 -23.60
N VAL A 100 -9.20 -6.54 -23.88
CA VAL A 100 -9.99 -5.64 -23.03
C VAL A 100 -11.43 -6.18 -23.03
N ALA A 101 -11.73 -7.05 -22.07
CA ALA A 101 -13.08 -7.49 -21.81
C ALA A 101 -13.94 -6.23 -21.57
N PRO A 102 -15.12 -6.11 -22.20
CA PRO A 102 -16.02 -5.01 -21.90
C PRO A 102 -16.27 -5.02 -20.39
N THR A 103 -16.21 -3.85 -19.76
CA THR A 103 -16.48 -3.72 -18.33
C THR A 103 -17.86 -4.29 -18.05
N ARG A 104 -17.92 -5.51 -17.48
CA ARG A 104 -19.17 -6.12 -16.99
C ARG A 104 -19.86 -5.04 -16.16
N PRO A 105 -21.12 -4.65 -16.47
CA PRO A 105 -21.87 -3.69 -15.66
C PRO A 105 -21.74 -4.12 -14.20
N ALA A 106 -21.37 -3.19 -13.32
CA ALA A 106 -20.71 -3.52 -12.05
C ALA A 106 -21.61 -4.36 -11.12
N GLU A 107 -21.58 -5.67 -11.37
CA GLU A 107 -22.50 -6.71 -10.89
C GLU A 107 -22.63 -6.58 -9.38
N ALA A 108 -23.80 -6.05 -8.95
CA ALA A 108 -23.94 -5.15 -7.81
C ALA A 108 -23.12 -5.60 -6.61
N ARG A 109 -21.88 -5.05 -6.54
CA ARG A 109 -20.74 -5.77 -5.95
C ARG A 109 -20.97 -6.01 -4.47
N SER A 110 -21.47 -7.20 -4.14
CA SER A 110 -22.34 -7.42 -2.98
C SER A 110 -21.69 -6.85 -1.71
N ALA A 111 -22.33 -5.83 -1.14
CA ALA A 111 -21.75 -4.95 -0.13
C ALA A 111 -21.76 -5.58 1.27
N VAL A 112 -21.29 -6.83 1.36
CA VAL A 112 -21.19 -7.64 2.58
C VAL A 112 -19.97 -7.21 3.39
N GLY A 113 -19.92 -5.94 3.76
CA GLY A 113 -18.83 -5.32 4.51
C GLY A 113 -19.22 -3.93 5.00
N VAL A 114 -18.84 -3.60 6.23
CA VAL A 114 -19.18 -2.32 6.84
C VAL A 114 -18.54 -1.16 6.04
N PRO A 115 -19.29 -0.12 5.66
CA PRO A 115 -18.73 1.00 4.92
C PRO A 115 -17.71 1.78 5.75
N ASP A 116 -16.62 2.20 5.12
CA ASP A 116 -15.48 2.89 5.73
C ASP A 116 -15.91 4.09 6.63
N SER A 117 -16.93 4.83 6.21
CA SER A 117 -17.51 5.96 6.95
C SER A 117 -18.17 5.55 8.27
N ALA A 118 -18.90 4.43 8.31
CA ALA A 118 -19.51 3.92 9.54
C ALA A 118 -18.45 3.41 10.53
N VAL A 119 -17.37 2.80 10.03
CA VAL A 119 -16.24 2.37 10.88
C VAL A 119 -15.57 3.59 11.52
N HIS A 120 -15.29 4.63 10.73
CA HIS A 120 -14.78 5.90 11.25
C HIS A 120 -15.73 6.54 12.27
N ALA A 121 -17.03 6.57 11.99
CA ALA A 121 -18.04 7.12 12.90
C ALA A 121 -18.10 6.36 14.24
N THR A 122 -18.16 5.02 14.23
CA THR A 122 -18.22 4.21 15.45
C THR A 122 -16.98 4.37 16.32
N VAL A 123 -15.77 4.39 15.72
CA VAL A 123 -14.51 4.58 16.46
C VAL A 123 -14.42 5.98 17.06
N LEU A 124 -14.81 7.03 16.31
CA LEU A 124 -14.81 8.41 16.81
C LEU A 124 -15.87 8.65 17.90
N ALA A 125 -17.09 8.13 17.71
CA ALA A 125 -18.15 8.20 18.72
C ALA A 125 -17.72 7.49 20.01
N SER A 126 -17.09 6.32 19.90
CA SER A 126 -16.59 5.57 21.06
C SER A 126 -15.43 6.28 21.76
N ALA A 127 -14.53 6.93 21.02
CA ALA A 127 -13.50 7.80 21.62
C ALA A 127 -14.14 8.99 22.37
N GLY A 128 -15.23 9.55 21.85
CA GLY A 128 -16.05 10.55 22.52
C GLY A 128 -16.70 10.03 23.82
N VAL A 129 -17.25 8.82 23.82
CA VAL A 129 -17.81 8.16 25.03
C VAL A 129 -16.73 7.94 26.09
N PHE A 130 -15.53 7.49 25.69
CA PHE A 130 -14.40 7.34 26.62
C PHE A 130 -13.92 8.69 27.18
N ALA A 131 -13.88 9.74 26.37
CA ALA A 131 -13.56 11.09 26.83
C ALA A 131 -14.63 11.65 27.80
N LEU A 132 -15.92 11.39 27.53
CA LEU A 132 -17.02 11.75 28.42
C LEU A 132 -16.98 10.97 29.74
N ALA A 133 -16.60 9.69 29.71
CA ALA A 133 -16.40 8.89 30.92
C ALA A 133 -15.22 9.42 31.75
N ALA A 134 -14.09 9.77 31.12
CA ALA A 134 -12.98 10.43 31.82
C ALA A 134 -13.43 11.75 32.48
N ALA A 135 -14.24 12.57 31.79
CA ALA A 135 -14.80 13.80 32.35
C ALA A 135 -15.77 13.54 33.52
N ALA A 136 -16.62 12.52 33.43
CA ALA A 136 -17.54 12.12 34.50
C ALA A 136 -16.79 11.65 35.77
N HIS A 137 -15.74 10.83 35.61
CA HIS A 137 -14.89 10.43 36.71
C HIS A 137 -14.05 11.60 37.26
N GLY A 138 -13.65 12.55 36.41
CA GLY A 138 -13.02 13.81 36.82
C GLY A 138 -13.95 14.68 37.67
N LEU A 139 -15.23 14.82 37.28
CA LEU A 139 -16.25 15.51 38.07
C LEU A 139 -16.49 14.79 39.41
N ARG A 140 -16.57 13.46 39.42
CA ARG A 140 -16.64 12.66 40.66
C ARG A 140 -15.45 12.94 41.58
N TYR A 141 -14.24 13.01 41.04
CA TYR A 141 -13.03 13.34 41.82
C TYR A 141 -13.08 14.75 42.41
N ILE A 142 -13.55 15.75 41.65
CA ILE A 142 -13.75 17.13 42.14
C ILE A 142 -14.80 17.15 43.25
N LEU A 143 -15.91 16.42 43.11
CA LEU A 143 -16.93 16.32 44.15
C LEU A 143 -16.39 15.65 45.43
N LEU A 144 -15.55 14.62 45.33
CA LEU A 144 -14.86 14.04 46.48
C LEU A 144 -13.91 15.05 47.17
N LEU A 145 -13.21 15.88 46.41
CA LEU A 145 -12.35 16.94 46.95
C LEU A 145 -13.15 18.04 47.67
N VAL A 146 -14.33 18.41 47.14
CA VAL A 146 -15.27 19.31 47.83
C VAL A 146 -15.82 18.67 49.11
N ASN A 147 -16.17 17.37 49.06
CA ASN A 147 -16.72 16.62 50.20
C ASN A 147 -15.79 16.57 51.42
N ARG A 148 -14.49 16.74 51.21
CA ARG A 148 -13.48 16.82 52.28
C ARG A 148 -13.66 18.04 53.18
N ASN A 149 -14.17 19.16 52.64
CA ASN A 149 -14.27 20.44 53.34
C ASN A 149 -15.73 20.87 53.61
N SER A 150 -16.68 20.37 52.81
CA SER A 150 -18.11 20.67 52.93
C SER A 150 -18.92 19.40 52.67
N LEU A 151 -19.81 19.01 53.60
CA LEU A 151 -20.68 17.83 53.39
C LEU A 151 -21.57 18.04 52.17
N LEU A 152 -21.49 17.17 51.17
CA LEU A 152 -22.40 17.23 50.02
C LEU A 152 -23.81 16.73 50.38
N PRO A 153 -24.87 17.31 49.78
CA PRO A 153 -26.21 16.75 49.87
C PRO A 153 -26.27 15.33 49.29
N PRO A 154 -26.97 14.38 49.93
CA PRO A 154 -26.95 12.96 49.53
C PRO A 154 -27.35 12.74 48.07
N LEU A 155 -28.38 13.45 47.59
CA LEU A 155 -28.82 13.38 46.18
C LEU A 155 -27.70 13.70 45.17
N VAL A 156 -26.73 14.55 45.52
CA VAL A 156 -25.60 14.90 44.64
C VAL A 156 -24.55 13.79 44.67
N ALA A 157 -24.33 13.13 45.81
CA ALA A 157 -23.46 11.97 45.92
C ALA A 157 -24.03 10.77 45.15
N ASP A 158 -25.34 10.51 45.29
CA ASP A 158 -26.06 9.45 44.57
C ASP A 158 -26.06 9.69 43.05
N ALA A 159 -26.33 10.93 42.62
CA ALA A 159 -26.23 11.31 41.20
C ALA A 159 -24.81 11.14 40.65
N ALA A 160 -23.77 11.48 41.43
CA ALA A 160 -22.38 11.30 41.04
C ALA A 160 -21.91 9.83 41.06
N LEU A 161 -22.60 8.95 41.80
CA LEU A 161 -22.42 7.50 41.72
C LEU A 161 -23.08 6.93 40.45
N LEU A 162 -24.36 7.26 40.24
CA LEU A 162 -25.13 6.82 39.07
C LEU A 162 -24.49 7.28 37.76
N MET A 163 -24.04 8.53 37.69
CA MET A 163 -23.30 9.08 36.54
C MET A 163 -22.06 8.23 36.19
N GLY A 164 -21.28 7.81 37.19
CA GLY A 164 -20.11 6.95 36.98
C GLY A 164 -20.48 5.56 36.46
N VAL A 165 -21.54 4.95 37.00
CA VAL A 165 -22.06 3.65 36.53
C VAL A 165 -22.55 3.74 35.09
N MET A 166 -23.34 4.77 34.76
CA MET A 166 -23.85 4.98 33.40
C MET A 166 -22.73 5.27 32.39
N ALA A 167 -21.70 6.04 32.79
CA ALA A 167 -20.52 6.27 31.97
C ALA A 167 -19.73 4.98 31.70
N GLY A 168 -19.56 4.13 32.72
CA GLY A 168 -18.91 2.81 32.57
C GLY A 168 -19.69 1.87 31.65
N LEU A 169 -21.00 1.77 31.82
CA LEU A 169 -21.88 0.96 30.95
C LEU A 169 -21.84 1.46 29.49
N ALA A 170 -21.89 2.78 29.28
CA ALA A 170 -21.77 3.38 27.95
C ALA A 170 -20.40 3.07 27.31
N ALA A 171 -19.31 3.15 28.07
CA ALA A 171 -17.96 2.82 27.59
C ALA A 171 -17.81 1.33 27.22
N ILE A 172 -18.40 0.41 28.01
CA ILE A 172 -18.44 -1.02 27.69
C ILE A 172 -19.22 -1.27 26.39
N ALA A 173 -20.41 -0.67 26.23
CA ALA A 173 -21.21 -0.80 25.01
C ALA A 173 -20.48 -0.23 23.78
N ALA A 174 -19.85 0.94 23.91
CA ALA A 174 -19.06 1.58 22.85
C ALA A 174 -17.82 0.76 22.46
N MET A 175 -17.16 0.12 23.44
CA MET A 175 -16.04 -0.79 23.18
C MET A 175 -16.50 -2.03 22.40
N ILE A 176 -17.58 -2.69 22.83
CA ILE A 176 -18.15 -3.87 22.13
C ILE A 176 -18.57 -3.49 20.70
N ALA A 177 -19.26 -2.36 20.52
CA ALA A 177 -19.67 -1.86 19.21
C ALA A 177 -18.46 -1.57 18.30
N THR A 178 -17.41 -0.91 18.82
CA THR A 178 -16.15 -0.68 18.09
C THR A 178 -15.47 -1.98 17.71
N MET A 179 -15.31 -2.91 18.65
CA MET A 179 -14.69 -4.21 18.39
C MET A 179 -15.42 -4.94 17.28
N ALA A 180 -16.75 -5.05 17.35
CA ALA A 180 -17.56 -5.74 16.35
C ALA A 180 -17.46 -5.07 14.96
N VAL A 181 -17.63 -3.74 14.89
CA VAL A 181 -17.58 -2.96 13.64
C VAL A 181 -16.20 -3.03 12.96
N THR A 182 -15.12 -2.87 13.73
CA THR A 182 -13.75 -2.94 13.19
C THR A 182 -13.35 -4.37 12.81
N THR A 183 -13.87 -5.40 13.49
CA THR A 183 -13.63 -6.81 13.14
C THR A 183 -14.35 -7.19 11.86
N ALA A 184 -15.62 -6.82 11.70
CA ALA A 184 -16.37 -7.04 10.46
C ALA A 184 -15.74 -6.32 9.26
N TRP A 185 -15.26 -5.08 9.46
CA TRP A 185 -14.48 -4.36 8.45
C TRP A 185 -13.16 -5.06 8.10
N LEU A 186 -12.41 -5.52 9.11
CA LEU A 186 -11.14 -6.23 8.92
C LEU A 186 -11.34 -7.52 8.12
N ILE A 187 -12.37 -8.32 8.43
CA ILE A 187 -12.73 -9.54 7.69
C ILE A 187 -13.08 -9.20 6.24
N GLY A 188 -14.03 -8.29 6.02
CA GLY A 188 -14.45 -7.88 4.67
C GLY A 188 -13.31 -7.32 3.83
N ARG A 189 -12.41 -6.54 4.45
CA ARG A 189 -11.23 -5.96 3.78
C ARG A 189 -10.16 -7.00 3.46
N ARG A 190 -9.91 -7.97 4.36
CA ARG A 190 -9.02 -9.11 4.07
C ARG A 190 -9.57 -9.95 2.93
N ALA A 191 -10.85 -10.35 2.99
CA ALA A 191 -11.50 -11.12 1.93
C ALA A 191 -11.48 -10.40 0.56
N GLN A 192 -11.66 -9.08 0.51
CA GLN A 192 -11.44 -8.31 -0.73
C GLN A 192 -9.97 -8.33 -1.21
N THR A 193 -9.02 -8.33 -0.28
CA THR A 193 -7.58 -8.22 -0.56
C THR A 193 -6.94 -9.56 -0.97
N PHE A 194 -7.49 -10.68 -0.49
CA PHE A 194 -7.17 -12.02 -0.97
C PHE A 194 -7.80 -12.30 -2.34
N ARG A 195 -9.12 -12.06 -2.52
CA ARG A 195 -9.81 -12.31 -3.81
C ARG A 195 -9.18 -11.55 -4.99
N ARG A 196 -8.67 -10.33 -4.77
CA ARG A 196 -7.88 -9.55 -5.76
C ARG A 196 -6.58 -10.22 -6.23
N ARG A 197 -6.18 -11.36 -5.65
CA ARG A 197 -5.02 -12.18 -6.01
C ARG A 197 -5.38 -13.58 -6.53
N GLY A 198 -6.66 -13.93 -6.64
CA GLY A 198 -7.10 -15.27 -7.02
C GLY A 198 -6.96 -16.32 -5.90
N HIS A 199 -6.99 -15.89 -4.64
CA HIS A 199 -6.99 -16.75 -3.46
C HIS A 199 -8.07 -16.30 -2.47
N ASP A 200 -8.52 -17.21 -1.61
CA ASP A 200 -9.34 -16.89 -0.45
C ASP A 200 -8.46 -16.61 0.79
N ASP A 201 -9.06 -16.15 1.90
CA ASP A 201 -8.31 -15.94 3.14
C ASP A 201 -8.02 -17.30 3.81
N PRO A 202 -6.75 -17.64 4.12
CA PRO A 202 -6.42 -18.89 4.82
C PRO A 202 -6.88 -18.92 6.29
N ARG A 203 -7.34 -17.80 6.87
CA ARG A 203 -7.97 -17.75 8.20
C ARG A 203 -9.50 -17.78 8.06
N PRO A 204 -10.21 -18.75 8.67
CA PRO A 204 -11.67 -18.73 8.69
C PRO A 204 -12.20 -17.59 9.57
N GLU A 205 -13.36 -17.05 9.21
CA GLU A 205 -13.90 -15.82 9.83
C GLU A 205 -14.12 -15.94 11.34
N TRP A 206 -14.51 -17.14 11.83
CA TRP A 206 -14.69 -17.38 13.27
C TRP A 206 -13.40 -17.20 14.07
N THR A 207 -12.23 -17.48 13.49
CA THR A 207 -10.93 -17.28 14.16
C THR A 207 -10.57 -15.79 14.23
N LEU A 208 -10.96 -15.02 13.22
CA LEU A 208 -10.81 -13.56 13.24
C LEU A 208 -11.76 -12.92 14.27
N TRP A 209 -13.01 -13.38 14.33
CA TRP A 209 -13.95 -12.99 15.39
C TRP A 209 -13.46 -13.36 16.79
N ALA A 210 -13.10 -14.62 17.06
CA ALA A 210 -12.60 -15.06 18.36
C ALA A 210 -11.34 -14.29 18.78
N GLY A 211 -10.35 -14.18 17.88
CA GLY A 211 -9.09 -13.47 18.15
C GLY A 211 -9.26 -11.97 18.40
N CYS A 212 -10.34 -11.34 17.92
CA CYS A 212 -10.65 -9.94 18.24
C CYS A 212 -11.58 -9.78 19.45
N MET A 213 -12.57 -10.67 19.64
CA MET A 213 -13.58 -10.54 20.70
C MET A 213 -13.07 -11.00 22.07
N THR A 214 -12.28 -12.07 22.14
CA THR A 214 -11.84 -12.64 23.41
C THR A 214 -10.91 -11.67 24.15
N PRO A 215 -11.29 -11.17 25.34
CA PRO A 215 -10.45 -10.26 26.12
C PRO A 215 -9.09 -10.89 26.45
N LEU A 216 -8.06 -10.05 26.62
CA LEU A 216 -6.66 -10.42 26.81
C LEU A 216 -6.02 -11.10 25.58
N ALA A 217 -6.66 -12.09 24.96
CA ALA A 217 -6.18 -12.70 23.72
C ALA A 217 -6.13 -11.68 22.56
N ASN A 218 -7.09 -10.76 22.51
CA ASN A 218 -7.15 -9.67 21.54
C ASN A 218 -6.04 -8.61 21.70
N LEU A 219 -5.31 -8.58 22.82
CA LEU A 219 -4.10 -7.75 22.98
C LEU A 219 -2.97 -8.21 22.06
N VAL A 220 -3.00 -9.45 21.57
CA VAL A 220 -2.01 -10.01 20.64
C VAL A 220 -2.61 -10.26 19.26
N TRP A 221 -3.77 -10.93 19.19
CA TRP A 221 -4.30 -11.41 17.92
C TRP A 221 -4.83 -10.30 17.00
N ALA A 222 -5.56 -9.30 17.51
CA ALA A 222 -6.06 -8.22 16.67
C ALA A 222 -4.92 -7.39 16.03
N PRO A 223 -3.87 -6.96 16.77
CA PRO A 223 -2.66 -6.39 16.18
C PRO A 223 -1.99 -7.30 15.13
N VAL A 224 -1.87 -8.60 15.39
CA VAL A 224 -1.29 -9.56 14.42
C VAL A 224 -2.11 -9.62 13.12
N PHE A 225 -3.44 -9.67 13.17
CA PHE A 225 -4.29 -9.68 11.98
C PHE A 225 -4.20 -8.38 11.16
N VAL A 226 -4.00 -7.24 11.84
CA VAL A 226 -3.76 -5.94 11.21
C VAL A 226 -2.37 -5.86 10.57
N ILE A 227 -1.34 -6.42 11.21
CA ILE A 227 0.03 -6.51 10.66
C ILE A 227 0.06 -7.45 9.44
N GLU A 228 -0.67 -8.57 9.47
CA GLU A 228 -0.87 -9.43 8.29
C GLU A 228 -1.46 -8.62 7.13
N LEU A 229 -2.56 -7.89 7.36
CA LEU A 229 -3.16 -7.05 6.32
C LEU A 229 -2.20 -5.96 5.83
N ALA A 230 -1.43 -5.32 6.71
CA ALA A 230 -0.43 -4.31 6.35
C ALA A 230 0.67 -4.87 5.43
N ARG A 231 1.15 -6.09 5.71
CA ARG A 231 2.13 -6.80 4.87
C ARG A 231 1.53 -7.22 3.53
N ILE A 232 0.31 -7.75 3.53
CA ILE A 232 -0.40 -8.15 2.31
C ILE A 232 -0.70 -6.92 1.42
N GLU A 233 -1.09 -5.77 2.00
CA GLU A 233 -1.29 -4.52 1.25
C GLU A 233 0.04 -3.83 0.86
N LYS A 234 1.20 -4.35 1.27
CA LYS A 234 2.52 -3.69 1.15
C LYS A 234 2.53 -2.27 1.77
N ALA A 235 1.71 -2.05 2.78
CA ALA A 235 1.58 -0.79 3.51
C ALA A 235 2.48 -0.70 4.75
N ASP A 236 3.08 -1.81 5.17
CA ASP A 236 3.87 -2.00 6.41
C ASP A 236 4.83 -0.83 6.72
N THR A 237 5.63 -0.36 5.76
CA THR A 237 6.56 0.77 5.93
C THR A 237 5.90 2.14 6.10
N ARG A 238 4.63 2.30 5.71
CA ARG A 238 3.83 3.54 5.88
C ARG A 238 3.05 3.56 7.19
N ILE A 239 2.52 2.41 7.62
CA ILE A 239 1.55 2.33 8.73
C ILE A 239 2.06 1.55 9.96
N GLY A 240 3.16 0.81 9.86
CA GLY A 240 3.72 0.01 10.95
C GLY A 240 3.93 0.80 12.24
N GLY A 241 4.53 2.00 12.17
CA GLY A 241 4.69 2.87 13.33
C GLY A 241 3.36 3.35 13.95
N ARG A 242 2.29 3.51 13.14
CA ARG A 242 0.94 3.81 13.66
C ARG A 242 0.34 2.59 14.38
N ILE A 243 0.53 1.39 13.81
CA ILE A 243 0.08 0.13 14.40
C ILE A 243 0.80 -0.12 15.74
N THR A 244 2.13 0.08 15.81
CA THR A 244 2.89 -0.04 17.06
C THR A 244 2.44 0.96 18.11
N ALA A 245 2.22 2.24 17.75
CA ALA A 245 1.73 3.25 18.68
C ALA A 245 0.33 2.91 19.23
N TRP A 246 -0.60 2.48 18.35
CA TRP A 246 -1.92 1.97 18.75
C TRP A 246 -1.79 0.77 19.69
N TRP A 247 -0.95 -0.21 19.36
CA TRP A 247 -0.79 -1.45 20.13
C TRP A 247 -0.26 -1.18 21.55
N ILE A 248 0.72 -0.27 21.70
CA ILE A 248 1.24 0.14 23.01
C ILE A 248 0.15 0.84 23.83
N ALA A 249 -0.60 1.78 23.24
CA ALA A 249 -1.71 2.46 23.93
C ALA A 249 -2.83 1.48 24.32
N TRP A 250 -3.12 0.49 23.48
CA TRP A 250 -4.11 -0.56 23.74
C TRP A 250 -3.71 -1.42 24.94
N ILE A 251 -2.48 -1.93 24.97
CA ILE A 251 -1.94 -2.66 26.13
C ILE A 251 -1.98 -1.80 27.40
N ALA A 252 -1.54 -0.54 27.32
CA ALA A 252 -1.57 0.38 28.47
C ALA A 252 -2.99 0.62 29.01
N SER A 253 -3.99 0.80 28.12
CA SER A 253 -5.39 0.94 28.54
C SER A 253 -5.94 -0.31 29.22
N ALA A 254 -5.57 -1.51 28.73
CA ALA A 254 -6.02 -2.78 29.30
C ALA A 254 -5.36 -3.07 30.65
N LEU A 255 -4.06 -2.77 30.82
CA LEU A 255 -3.37 -2.88 32.09
C LEU A 255 -3.97 -1.96 33.16
N LEU A 256 -4.31 -0.71 32.79
CA LEU A 256 -4.99 0.22 33.68
C LEU A 256 -6.41 -0.24 34.03
N ALA A 257 -7.18 -0.75 33.06
CA ALA A 257 -8.52 -1.28 33.31
C ALA A 257 -8.50 -2.50 34.26
N VAL A 258 -7.53 -3.41 34.11
CA VAL A 258 -7.30 -4.52 35.04
C VAL A 258 -6.92 -4.01 36.42
N TRP A 259 -6.00 -3.03 36.50
CA TRP A 259 -5.61 -2.40 37.76
C TRP A 259 -6.81 -1.78 38.49
N THR A 260 -7.59 -0.93 37.83
CA THR A 260 -8.78 -0.28 38.43
C THR A 260 -9.87 -1.27 38.83
N THR A 261 -9.95 -2.42 38.15
CA THR A 261 -10.86 -3.50 38.55
C THR A 261 -10.36 -4.19 39.82
N TRP A 262 -9.06 -4.47 39.90
CA TRP A 262 -8.41 -5.06 41.07
C TRP A 262 -8.48 -4.15 42.31
N THR A 263 -8.23 -2.84 42.17
CA THR A 263 -8.27 -1.86 43.26
C THR A 263 -9.68 -1.35 43.60
N SER A 264 -10.72 -1.81 42.88
CA SER A 264 -12.11 -1.32 43.04
C SER A 264 -12.72 -1.54 44.42
N SER A 265 -12.28 -2.56 45.16
CA SER A 265 -12.85 -2.95 46.46
C SER A 265 -12.23 -2.22 47.66
N ALA A 266 -11.29 -1.29 47.44
CA ALA A 266 -10.65 -0.54 48.52
C ALA A 266 -11.61 0.53 49.11
N THR A 267 -11.78 0.52 50.43
CA THR A 267 -12.69 1.43 51.17
C THR A 267 -12.00 2.61 51.82
N GLU A 268 -10.66 2.61 51.88
CA GLU A 268 -9.88 3.72 52.45
C GLU A 268 -9.99 4.97 51.56
N PRO A 269 -10.23 6.19 52.11
CA PRO A 269 -10.47 7.39 51.31
C PRO A 269 -9.37 7.72 50.30
N GLN A 270 -8.10 7.47 50.65
CA GLN A 270 -6.97 7.68 49.75
C GLN A 270 -6.98 6.67 48.59
N ALA A 271 -7.19 5.38 48.88
CA ALA A 271 -7.28 4.35 47.86
C ALA A 271 -8.48 4.55 46.92
N VAL A 272 -9.61 5.07 47.41
CA VAL A 272 -10.77 5.47 46.58
C VAL A 272 -10.40 6.63 45.64
N ALA A 273 -9.63 7.61 46.11
CA ALA A 273 -9.15 8.71 45.29
C ALA A 273 -8.15 8.24 44.22
N ASP A 274 -7.17 7.42 44.60
CA ASP A 274 -6.13 6.89 43.70
C ASP A 274 -6.73 5.95 42.64
N ASN A 275 -7.70 5.10 43.01
CA ASN A 275 -8.47 4.28 42.08
C ASN A 275 -9.30 5.14 41.11
N THR A 276 -9.84 6.28 41.56
CA THR A 276 -10.56 7.22 40.69
C THR A 276 -9.62 7.91 39.69
N VAL A 277 -8.40 8.29 40.12
CA VAL A 277 -7.37 8.83 39.21
C VAL A 277 -6.93 7.77 38.18
N ALA A 278 -6.71 6.53 38.62
CA ALA A 278 -6.39 5.43 37.72
C ALA A 278 -7.51 5.16 36.69
N ALA A 279 -8.79 5.28 37.08
CA ALA A 279 -9.93 5.16 36.16
C ALA A 279 -9.97 6.30 35.13
N ILE A 280 -9.71 7.55 35.52
CA ILE A 280 -9.59 8.68 34.58
C ILE A 280 -8.47 8.41 33.57
N LEU A 281 -7.30 7.94 34.02
CA LEU A 281 -6.17 7.59 33.14
C LEU A 281 -6.51 6.41 32.21
N ALA A 282 -7.24 5.38 32.69
CA ALA A 282 -7.70 4.27 31.88
C ALA A 282 -8.61 4.73 30.73
N TYR A 283 -9.59 5.60 31.01
CA TYR A 283 -10.47 6.15 29.99
C TYR A 283 -9.76 7.08 29.00
N LEU A 284 -8.83 7.94 29.46
CA LEU A 284 -8.05 8.82 28.58
C LEU A 284 -7.12 8.02 27.66
N ILE A 285 -6.44 6.98 28.17
CA ILE A 285 -5.55 6.14 27.36
C ILE A 285 -6.36 5.20 26.45
N GLY A 286 -7.56 4.78 26.86
CA GLY A 286 -8.53 4.11 25.98
C GLY A 286 -9.02 4.99 24.83
N ALA A 287 -9.36 6.26 25.10
CA ALA A 287 -9.70 7.23 24.06
C ALA A 287 -8.52 7.47 23.10
N LEU A 288 -7.30 7.60 23.61
CA LEU A 288 -6.08 7.69 22.80
C LEU A 288 -5.88 6.43 21.93
N ALA A 289 -6.08 5.24 22.47
CA ALA A 289 -6.00 3.99 21.71
C ALA A 289 -7.03 3.95 20.57
N LEU A 290 -8.27 4.40 20.81
CA LEU A 290 -9.31 4.52 19.79
C LEU A 290 -8.95 5.55 18.70
N LEU A 291 -8.39 6.70 19.06
CA LEU A 291 -7.91 7.71 18.09
C LEU A 291 -6.69 7.25 17.29
N LEU A 292 -5.82 6.40 17.87
CA LEU A 292 -4.70 5.76 17.17
C LEU A 292 -5.20 4.64 16.24
N LEU A 293 -6.18 3.84 16.66
CA LEU A 293 -6.87 2.86 15.82
C LEU A 293 -7.55 3.55 14.62
N TRP A 294 -8.22 4.69 14.84
CA TRP A 294 -8.77 5.52 13.75
C TRP A 294 -7.67 5.92 12.75
N ARG A 295 -6.50 6.38 13.22
CA ARG A 295 -5.34 6.70 12.34
C ARG A 295 -4.70 5.49 11.65
N VAL A 296 -4.90 4.27 12.16
CA VAL A 296 -4.51 3.03 11.47
C VAL A 296 -5.50 2.72 10.35
N ILE A 297 -6.81 2.76 10.64
CA ILE A 297 -7.90 2.49 9.69
C ILE A 297 -7.89 3.52 8.55
N ASP A 298 -7.80 4.82 8.87
CA ASP A 298 -7.56 5.91 7.92
C ASP A 298 -6.31 5.63 7.06
N GLY A 299 -5.21 5.17 7.68
CA GLY A 299 -3.97 4.81 6.99
C GLY A 299 -4.10 3.64 6.01
N PHE A 300 -5.15 2.83 6.10
CA PHE A 300 -5.52 1.79 5.12
C PHE A 300 -6.46 2.33 4.04
N ILE A 301 -7.46 3.15 4.40
CA ILE A 301 -8.47 3.72 3.48
C ILE A 301 -7.81 4.76 2.57
N ASN A 302 -7.24 5.81 3.17
CA ASN A 302 -6.57 6.91 2.50
C ASN A 302 -5.17 6.49 2.03
N ARG A 303 -5.13 5.62 1.02
CA ARG A 303 -3.91 5.32 0.26
C ARG A 303 -3.53 6.55 -0.57
N PRO A 304 -2.39 7.24 -0.29
CA PRO A 304 -1.94 8.31 -1.16
C PRO A 304 -1.58 7.72 -2.53
N VAL A 305 -2.07 8.31 -3.62
CA VAL A 305 -1.89 7.86 -5.03
C VAL A 305 -0.41 7.87 -5.49
N ARG A 306 0.51 8.33 -4.63
CA ARG A 306 1.94 8.43 -4.90
C ARG A 306 2.56 7.03 -5.04
N HIS A 307 2.99 6.71 -6.27
CA HIS A 307 3.77 5.53 -6.71
C HIS A 307 3.01 4.23 -7.03
N SER A 308 1.67 4.19 -6.94
CA SER A 308 0.91 3.28 -7.80
C SER A 308 0.74 3.94 -9.17
N GLY A 309 1.62 3.59 -10.12
CA GLY A 309 1.51 4.07 -11.50
C GLY A 309 0.12 3.76 -12.10
N PRO A 310 -0.38 4.59 -13.03
CA PRO A 310 -1.80 4.55 -13.41
C PRO A 310 -2.18 3.21 -14.03
N ALA A 311 -2.98 2.43 -13.28
CA ALA A 311 -3.73 1.28 -13.81
C ALA A 311 -4.85 1.73 -14.78
N HIS A 312 -5.14 3.03 -14.84
CA HIS A 312 -5.93 3.65 -15.89
C HIS A 312 -5.08 3.75 -17.16
N ARG A 313 -5.14 2.72 -17.99
CA ARG A 313 -4.73 2.82 -19.39
C ARG A 313 -5.71 3.76 -20.11
N TRP A 314 -5.25 4.95 -20.43
CA TRP A 314 -5.98 5.84 -21.34
C TRP A 314 -6.04 5.18 -22.72
N VAL A 315 -7.20 4.64 -23.07
CA VAL A 315 -7.53 4.20 -24.43
C VAL A 315 -8.25 5.37 -25.07
N VAL A 316 -7.70 5.89 -26.18
CA VAL A 316 -8.44 6.83 -27.02
C VAL A 316 -9.56 6.04 -27.69
N ILE A 317 -10.77 6.15 -27.15
CA ILE A 317 -11.98 5.71 -27.85
C ILE A 317 -12.16 6.72 -28.98
N ALA A 318 -11.95 6.27 -30.22
CA ALA A 318 -12.41 7.06 -31.36
C ALA A 318 -13.93 7.15 -31.28
N GLU A 319 -14.48 8.36 -31.40
CA GLU A 319 -15.92 8.57 -31.47
C GLU A 319 -16.49 7.70 -32.61
N PRO A 320 -17.67 7.09 -32.44
CA PRO A 320 -18.27 6.26 -33.48
C PRO A 320 -18.48 7.13 -34.71
N ALA A 321 -17.72 6.86 -35.78
CA ALA A 321 -17.81 7.63 -37.02
C ALA A 321 -19.28 7.68 -37.47
N PRO A 322 -19.83 8.87 -37.78
CA PRO A 322 -21.24 9.01 -38.10
C PRO A 322 -21.57 8.08 -39.26
N VAL A 323 -22.61 7.25 -39.06
CA VAL A 323 -22.99 6.22 -40.03
C VAL A 323 -23.29 6.89 -41.35
N ALA A 324 -22.42 6.66 -42.34
CA ALA A 324 -22.57 7.20 -43.68
C ALA A 324 -23.86 6.64 -44.28
N THR A 325 -24.93 7.45 -44.26
CA THR A 325 -26.22 7.10 -44.84
C THR A 325 -26.01 6.69 -46.29
N PRO A 326 -26.42 5.49 -46.73
CA PRO A 326 -26.29 5.09 -48.12
C PRO A 326 -27.00 6.11 -49.01
N PRO A 327 -26.39 6.57 -50.12
CA PRO A 327 -27.02 7.55 -50.99
C PRO A 327 -28.34 6.97 -51.53
N ALA A 328 -29.42 7.73 -51.36
CA ALA A 328 -30.76 7.30 -51.77
C ALA A 328 -30.77 6.99 -53.28
N ARG A 329 -31.17 5.77 -53.65
CA ARG A 329 -31.49 5.45 -55.05
C ARG A 329 -32.74 6.22 -55.45
N ALA A 330 -32.59 7.17 -56.36
CA ALA A 330 -33.71 7.90 -56.91
C ALA A 330 -34.53 7.01 -57.87
N GLY A 331 -35.85 6.99 -57.66
CA GLY A 331 -36.84 6.92 -58.74
C GLY A 331 -37.06 5.58 -59.47
N SER A 332 -38.07 4.84 -59.02
CA SER A 332 -39.01 4.14 -59.91
C SER A 332 -40.34 4.01 -59.16
N ALA A 333 -41.45 4.49 -59.73
CA ALA A 333 -42.71 4.67 -59.02
C ALA A 333 -43.90 4.02 -59.75
N GLU A 334 -44.65 3.20 -59.01
CA GLU A 334 -46.02 2.74 -59.26
C GLU A 334 -46.56 2.45 -57.82
N SER A 335 -47.68 3.01 -57.33
CA SER A 335 -49.08 2.62 -57.59
C SER A 335 -49.35 1.15 -57.20
N THR A 336 -50.37 0.77 -56.41
CA THR A 336 -51.60 1.45 -55.95
C THR A 336 -52.14 0.86 -54.62
N ASP A 337 -52.86 1.67 -53.85
CA ASP A 337 -53.84 1.47 -52.74
C ASP A 337 -53.96 0.14 -51.96
N ALA A 338 -54.00 0.26 -50.62
CA ALA A 338 -54.94 -0.45 -49.72
C ALA A 338 -55.08 0.31 -48.37
N GLU A 339 -56.29 0.33 -47.79
CA GLU A 339 -56.67 1.09 -46.57
C GLU A 339 -56.72 0.22 -45.26
N PRO A 340 -57.07 0.72 -44.05
CA PRO A 340 -56.31 0.37 -42.83
C PRO A 340 -57.11 -0.25 -41.66
N GLY A 341 -56.39 -0.55 -40.57
CA GLY A 341 -56.88 -0.61 -39.18
C GLY A 341 -55.69 -0.36 -38.23
N ASN A 342 -55.69 0.61 -37.31
CA ASN A 342 -56.60 0.86 -36.18
C ASN A 342 -56.52 -0.31 -35.16
N SER A 343 -55.95 -0.18 -33.96
CA SER A 343 -56.07 0.88 -32.93
C SER A 343 -54.70 1.47 -32.49
N ASP A 344 -54.56 2.73 -32.07
CA ASP A 344 -54.91 3.37 -30.77
C ASP A 344 -54.21 2.69 -29.55
N VAL A 345 -53.69 3.34 -28.49
CA VAL A 345 -53.72 4.75 -27.96
C VAL A 345 -52.63 4.81 -26.83
N VAL A 346 -51.94 5.89 -26.40
CA VAL A 346 -51.74 7.31 -26.78
C VAL A 346 -50.55 7.92 -25.96
N GLU A 347 -50.15 9.18 -26.20
CA GLU A 347 -49.47 10.17 -25.30
C GLU A 347 -48.32 9.69 -24.36
N SER A 348 -47.03 9.97 -24.59
CA SER A 348 -46.28 11.26 -24.56
C SER A 348 -46.12 11.96 -23.18
N ARG A 349 -44.88 11.97 -22.64
CA ARG A 349 -44.08 13.18 -22.32
C ARG A 349 -42.77 12.93 -21.54
N ASP A 350 -41.72 13.61 -22.01
CA ASP A 350 -40.41 13.91 -21.40
C ASP A 350 -40.56 14.91 -20.20
N PRO A 351 -39.51 15.34 -19.42
CA PRO A 351 -38.08 15.27 -19.79
C PRO A 351 -37.02 15.03 -18.69
N GLU A 352 -35.80 14.78 -19.20
CA GLU A 352 -34.48 15.31 -18.81
C GLU A 352 -34.28 16.05 -17.46
N PRO A 353 -33.26 15.66 -16.68
CA PRO A 353 -32.53 16.53 -15.76
C PRO A 353 -31.15 16.93 -16.33
N ALA A 354 -30.84 18.23 -16.32
CA ALA A 354 -29.55 18.79 -16.77
C ALA A 354 -28.67 19.30 -15.61
N ALA A 355 -27.40 19.54 -15.92
CA ALA A 355 -26.31 20.12 -15.09
C ALA A 355 -25.72 19.24 -13.98
#